data_AF-A0A2S3ISS4-F1
#
_entry.id   AF-A0A2S3ISS4-F1
#
_cell.length_a   1.000
_cell.length_b   1.000
_cell.length_c   1.000
_cell.angle_alpha   90.00
_cell.angle_beta   90.00
_cell.angle_gamma   90.00
#
_symmetry.space_group_name_H-M   'P 1'
#
loop_
_entity.id
_entity.type
_entity.pdbx_description
1 polymer ?
#
loop_
_entity_poly.entity_id
_entity_poly.type
_entity_poly.pdbx_seq_one_letter_code
_entity_poly.pdbx_strand_id
1 'polypeptide(L)'
;MGRFQSVAAVVVVSLLLLFLATDAAGLGGSSPSPARQLQKRQPPDLPHFCEGDVEFIQDDEGPVPGDQFGLRTFRVEIINKSAPGRVLSNVRVSCAGFHGIGLIVLPPGDFRRISERECLVNDGGQVTPAQSVVFLYESHSRYPFEVTSAAC
;
A
#
# COMPACT_ATOMS: atom_id res chain seq x y z
N MET A 1 -16.30 52.37 -14.42
CA MET A 1 -16.72 51.39 -15.44
C MET A 1 -15.98 51.72 -16.74
N GLY A 2 -15.38 50.72 -17.40
CA GLY A 2 -14.80 50.87 -18.75
C GLY A 2 -13.29 50.62 -18.83
N ARG A 3 -12.91 49.38 -19.16
CA ARG A 3 -11.59 48.99 -19.69
C ARG A 3 -11.45 49.50 -21.13
N PHE A 4 -10.24 49.84 -21.58
CA PHE A 4 -9.80 49.56 -22.95
C PHE A 4 -8.28 49.38 -23.02
N GLN A 5 -7.87 48.32 -23.71
CA GLN A 5 -6.50 47.89 -24.00
C GLN A 5 -5.92 48.70 -25.16
N SER A 6 -4.59 48.71 -25.33
CA SER A 6 -4.01 48.65 -26.68
C SER A 6 -2.60 48.05 -26.71
N VAL A 7 -2.35 47.37 -27.81
CA VAL A 7 -1.27 46.44 -28.16
C VAL A 7 -0.13 47.20 -28.84
N ALA A 8 1.11 46.71 -28.72
CA ALA A 8 2.19 47.07 -29.65
C ALA A 8 2.98 45.81 -30.06
N ALA A 9 3.11 45.65 -31.37
CA ALA A 9 3.73 44.53 -32.07
C ALA A 9 5.20 44.81 -32.38
N VAL A 10 6.03 43.77 -32.50
CA VAL A 10 7.23 43.80 -33.36
C VAL A 10 7.38 42.43 -34.04
N VAL A 11 7.60 42.47 -35.35
CA VAL A 11 7.60 41.37 -36.32
C VAL A 11 9.03 41.16 -36.84
N VAL A 12 9.28 39.98 -37.44
CA VAL A 12 10.31 39.63 -38.46
C VAL A 12 11.77 39.51 -37.94
N VAL A 13 12.68 38.65 -38.39
CA VAL A 13 12.84 37.84 -39.62
C VAL A 13 13.74 36.63 -39.30
N SER A 14 13.44 35.47 -39.87
CA SER A 14 14.35 34.32 -39.96
C SER A 14 15.46 34.56 -40.99
N LEU A 15 16.72 34.32 -40.64
CA LEU A 15 17.85 34.25 -41.58
C LEU A 15 18.63 32.95 -41.33
N LEU A 16 18.47 32.00 -42.25
CA LEU A 16 19.34 30.85 -42.43
C LEU A 16 20.69 31.32 -42.99
N LEU A 17 21.80 30.87 -42.39
CA LEU A 17 23.09 30.77 -43.06
C LEU A 17 23.69 29.39 -42.80
N LEU A 18 23.70 28.56 -43.85
CA LEU A 18 24.52 27.36 -43.95
C LEU A 18 25.99 27.77 -44.14
N PHE A 19 26.89 27.18 -43.37
CA PHE A 19 28.29 27.00 -43.78
C PHE A 19 28.63 25.50 -43.72
N LEU A 20 29.13 25.00 -44.86
CA LEU A 20 29.53 23.62 -45.10
C LEU A 20 31.06 23.46 -44.91
N ALA A 21 31.43 22.24 -44.50
CA ALA A 21 32.66 21.48 -44.84
C ALA A 21 33.98 21.88 -44.13
N THR A 22 34.99 21.04 -43.85
CA THR A 22 35.25 19.58 -43.77
C THR A 22 36.66 19.41 -43.17
N ASP A 23 36.88 18.32 -42.42
CA ASP A 23 38.12 17.57 -42.11
C ASP A 23 39.37 18.21 -41.50
N ALA A 24 39.77 17.66 -40.34
CA ALA A 24 41.15 17.28 -40.07
C ALA A 24 41.19 16.12 -39.07
N ALA A 25 41.72 14.98 -39.51
CA ALA A 25 42.06 13.86 -38.66
C ALA A 25 43.13 14.27 -37.63
N GLY A 26 42.85 14.03 -36.35
CA GLY A 26 43.80 14.19 -35.26
C GLY A 26 43.73 13.00 -34.33
N LEU A 27 44.65 12.06 -34.50
CA LEU A 27 44.91 10.96 -33.56
C LEU A 27 45.37 11.57 -32.22
N GLY A 28 44.59 11.36 -31.16
CA GLY A 28 44.94 11.81 -29.82
C GLY A 28 44.19 10.98 -28.80
N GLY A 29 44.79 9.87 -28.39
CA GLY A 29 44.23 9.02 -27.35
C GLY A 29 44.16 9.75 -26.01
N SER A 30 43.05 9.58 -25.31
CA SER A 30 43.05 9.55 -23.86
C SER A 30 41.87 8.72 -23.39
N SER A 31 42.19 7.55 -22.83
CA SER A 31 41.28 6.63 -22.18
C SER A 31 40.63 7.33 -20.98
N PRO A 32 39.29 7.49 -20.93
CA PRO A 32 38.65 7.86 -19.69
C PRO A 32 38.65 6.62 -18.79
N SER A 33 39.56 6.62 -17.83
CA SER A 33 39.57 5.70 -16.70
C SER A 33 38.17 5.65 -16.09
N PRO A 34 37.58 4.47 -15.84
CA PRO A 34 36.28 4.38 -15.23
C PRO A 34 36.43 4.92 -13.81
N ALA A 35 35.72 6.01 -13.53
CA ALA A 35 35.45 6.44 -12.17
C ALA A 35 35.11 5.19 -11.36
N ARG A 36 35.92 4.90 -10.34
CA ARG A 36 35.55 4.01 -9.24
C ARG A 36 34.29 4.61 -8.63
N GLN A 37 33.14 4.23 -9.19
CA GLN A 37 31.89 4.25 -8.51
C GLN A 37 32.14 3.36 -7.29
N LEU A 38 32.35 3.97 -6.12
CA LEU A 38 31.94 3.30 -4.91
C LEU A 38 30.46 3.01 -5.13
N GLN A 39 30.15 1.79 -5.61
CA GLN A 39 28.89 1.16 -5.29
C GLN A 39 28.84 1.23 -3.77
N LYS A 40 28.14 2.24 -3.28
CA LYS A 40 27.56 2.24 -1.95
C LYS A 40 26.69 1.01 -1.98
N ARG A 41 27.23 -0.13 -1.51
CA ARG A 41 26.44 -1.33 -1.28
C ARG A 41 25.32 -0.83 -0.39
N GLN A 42 24.12 -0.79 -0.94
CA GLN A 42 22.92 -0.64 -0.14
C GLN A 42 23.04 -1.71 0.95
N PRO A 43 22.95 -1.34 2.24
CA PRO A 43 22.87 -2.35 3.27
C PRO A 43 21.72 -3.30 2.90
N PRO A 44 21.85 -4.62 3.15
CA PRO A 44 20.75 -5.55 2.91
C PRO A 44 19.48 -4.96 3.51
N ASP A 45 18.40 -4.96 2.72
CA ASP A 45 17.12 -4.35 3.07
C ASP A 45 16.80 -4.67 4.53
N LEU A 46 16.75 -3.62 5.37
CA LEU A 46 16.26 -3.77 6.73
C LEU A 46 14.88 -4.44 6.61
N PRO A 47 14.57 -5.45 7.45
CA PRO A 47 13.24 -6.03 7.44
C PRO A 47 12.23 -4.88 7.62
N HIS A 48 11.45 -4.63 6.57
CA HIS A 48 10.40 -3.63 6.60
C HIS A 48 9.23 -4.25 7.35
N PHE A 49 9.15 -3.91 8.63
CA PHE A 49 8.05 -4.26 9.51
C PHE A 49 6.87 -3.35 9.16
N CYS A 50 5.81 -3.95 8.61
CA CYS A 50 4.62 -3.25 8.11
C CYS A 50 3.39 -3.47 8.98
N GLU A 51 3.57 -3.92 10.23
CA GLU A 51 2.47 -4.16 11.17
C GLU A 51 1.65 -2.89 11.42
N GLY A 52 2.33 -1.73 11.47
CA GLY A 52 1.70 -0.43 11.67
C GLY A 52 0.82 0.04 10.51
N ASP A 53 0.91 -0.61 9.35
CA ASP A 53 0.15 -0.29 8.13
C ASP A 53 -1.18 -1.06 8.02
N VAL A 54 -1.50 -1.91 9.01
CA VAL A 54 -2.76 -2.63 9.08
C VAL A 54 -3.71 -1.90 10.04
N GLU A 55 -4.97 -1.74 9.65
CA GLU A 55 -6.01 -1.16 10.50
C GLU A 55 -7.24 -2.05 10.52
N PHE A 56 -7.88 -2.11 11.70
CA PHE A 56 -9.13 -2.84 11.94
C PHE A 56 -10.24 -1.83 12.21
N ILE A 57 -11.28 -1.88 11.40
CA ILE A 57 -12.53 -1.15 11.64
C ILE A 57 -13.56 -2.17 12.13
N GLN A 58 -14.23 -1.88 13.25
CA GLN A 58 -15.20 -2.78 13.87
C GLN A 58 -16.54 -2.10 14.12
N ASP A 59 -17.51 -2.42 13.27
CA ASP A 59 -18.87 -1.91 13.35
C ASP A 59 -19.78 -2.91 14.08
N ASP A 60 -20.73 -2.39 14.86
CA ASP A 60 -21.75 -3.17 15.55
C ASP A 60 -23.01 -3.15 14.68
N GLU A 61 -23.28 -4.26 14.00
CA GLU A 61 -24.40 -4.44 13.08
C GLU A 61 -25.74 -4.65 13.82
N GLY A 62 -25.71 -4.77 15.15
CA GLY A 62 -26.89 -4.93 15.97
C GLY A 62 -27.01 -6.29 16.65
N PRO A 63 -28.13 -6.53 17.35
CA PRO A 63 -28.44 -7.81 17.97
C PRO A 63 -28.56 -8.94 16.94
N VAL A 64 -28.09 -10.14 17.30
CA VAL A 64 -28.29 -11.34 16.49
C VAL A 64 -29.79 -11.69 16.46
N PRO A 65 -30.43 -11.80 15.28
CA PRO A 65 -31.85 -12.08 15.18
C PRO A 65 -32.24 -13.42 15.82
N GLY A 66 -33.20 -13.40 16.75
CA GLY A 66 -33.70 -14.61 17.40
C GLY A 66 -32.78 -15.20 18.48
N ASP A 67 -31.62 -14.57 18.74
CA ASP A 67 -30.76 -14.95 19.84
C ASP A 67 -31.40 -14.56 21.19
N GLN A 68 -31.24 -15.44 22.18
CA GLN A 68 -31.73 -15.26 23.55
C GLN A 68 -30.60 -14.88 24.50
N PHE A 69 -29.35 -14.98 24.06
CA PHE A 69 -28.16 -14.75 24.89
C PHE A 69 -27.71 -13.28 24.88
N GLY A 70 -28.25 -12.45 23.99
CA GLY A 70 -27.89 -11.04 23.88
C GLY A 70 -26.59 -10.82 23.11
N LEU A 71 -26.31 -11.68 22.14
CA LEU A 71 -25.20 -11.55 21.21
C LEU A 71 -25.45 -10.42 20.22
N ARG A 72 -24.36 -9.84 19.75
CA ARG A 72 -24.33 -8.84 18.69
C ARG A 72 -23.46 -9.31 17.54
N THR A 73 -23.84 -8.94 16.34
CA THR A 73 -23.04 -9.16 15.14
C THR A 73 -22.08 -7.99 14.97
N PHE A 74 -20.78 -8.28 14.87
CA PHE A 74 -19.75 -7.31 14.59
C PHE A 74 -19.18 -7.53 13.20
N ARG A 75 -19.13 -6.48 12.40
CA ARG A 75 -18.45 -6.46 11.10
C ARG A 75 -17.04 -5.93 11.28
N VAL A 76 -16.06 -6.73 10.88
CA VAL A 76 -14.65 -6.36 10.88
C VAL A 76 -14.21 -6.12 9.46
N GLU A 77 -13.55 -4.99 9.25
CA GLU A 77 -12.85 -4.68 8.02
C GLU A 77 -11.37 -4.48 8.31
N ILE A 78 -10.53 -5.30 7.67
CA ILE A 78 -9.08 -5.20 7.73
C ILE A 78 -8.61 -4.47 6.48
N ILE A 79 -7.95 -3.34 6.67
CA ILE A 79 -7.46 -2.50 5.58
C ILE A 79 -5.94 -2.35 5.62
N ASN A 80 -5.35 -2.25 4.44
CA ASN A 80 -3.98 -1.79 4.25
C ASN A 80 -4.00 -0.27 4.10
N LYS A 81 -3.60 0.47 5.15
CA LYS A 81 -3.55 1.94 5.16
C LYS A 81 -2.19 2.50 4.76
N SER A 82 -1.31 1.68 4.18
CA SER A 82 0.01 2.12 3.73
C SER A 82 -0.05 3.12 2.57
N ALA A 83 1.11 3.71 2.25
CA ALA A 83 1.26 4.54 1.08
C ALA A 83 0.88 3.80 -0.22
N PRO A 84 0.36 4.51 -1.25
CA PRO A 84 0.03 3.91 -2.53
C PRO A 84 1.19 3.08 -3.11
N GLY A 85 0.88 1.88 -3.60
CA GLY A 85 1.85 0.96 -4.18
C GLY A 85 2.55 0.03 -3.19
N ARG A 86 2.38 0.21 -1.86
CA ARG A 86 2.83 -0.77 -0.86
C ARG A 86 1.76 -1.84 -0.66
N VAL A 87 2.14 -3.09 -0.91
CA VAL A 87 1.27 -4.25 -0.77
C VAL A 87 1.70 -5.04 0.46
N LEU A 88 0.74 -5.33 1.35
CA LEU A 88 1.01 -6.17 2.50
C LEU A 88 0.82 -7.65 2.14
N SER A 89 1.53 -8.53 2.82
CA SER A 89 1.34 -9.98 2.72
C SER A 89 1.66 -10.66 4.04
N ASN A 90 1.27 -11.93 4.19
CA ASN A 90 1.49 -12.71 5.41
C ASN A 90 1.07 -11.98 6.69
N VAL A 91 -0.05 -11.24 6.63
CA VAL A 91 -0.57 -10.49 7.78
C VAL A 91 -1.11 -11.49 8.81
N ARG A 92 -0.41 -11.58 9.94
CA ARG A 92 -0.79 -12.41 11.09
C ARG A 92 -1.40 -11.55 12.17
N VAL A 93 -2.44 -12.08 12.79
CA VAL A 93 -3.24 -11.37 13.79
C VAL A 93 -3.30 -12.24 15.04
N SER A 94 -3.03 -11.63 16.19
CA SER A 94 -3.30 -12.22 17.50
C SER A 94 -4.82 -12.38 17.64
N CYS A 95 -5.25 -13.63 17.69
CA CYS A 95 -6.64 -13.99 17.94
C CYS A 95 -6.74 -15.00 19.10
N ALA A 96 -5.78 -14.94 20.03
CA ALA A 96 -5.77 -15.77 21.24
C ALA A 96 -6.96 -15.43 22.15
N GLY A 97 -7.86 -16.39 22.35
CA GLY A 97 -9.09 -16.14 23.12
C GLY A 97 -10.18 -15.44 22.32
N PHE A 98 -10.00 -15.27 21.00
CA PHE A 98 -11.13 -15.00 20.11
C PHE A 98 -12.02 -16.25 20.10
N HIS A 99 -13.20 -16.12 20.71
CA HIS A 99 -14.22 -17.16 20.83
C HIS A 99 -15.52 -16.77 20.12
N GLY A 100 -15.47 -15.79 19.21
CA GLY A 100 -16.63 -15.39 18.43
C GLY A 100 -17.26 -16.61 17.74
N ILE A 101 -18.57 -16.75 17.88
CA ILE A 101 -19.32 -17.78 17.17
C ILE A 101 -19.84 -17.19 15.85
N GLY A 102 -20.24 -18.05 14.92
CA GLY A 102 -20.81 -17.58 13.65
C GLY A 102 -19.84 -16.74 12.82
N LEU A 103 -18.54 -17.10 12.79
CA LEU A 103 -17.57 -16.42 11.93
C LEU A 103 -17.97 -16.61 10.46
N ILE A 104 -18.29 -15.51 9.78
CA ILE A 104 -18.67 -15.49 8.36
C ILE A 104 -17.69 -14.59 7.62
N VAL A 105 -16.84 -15.16 6.79
CA VAL A 105 -15.93 -14.43 5.91
C VAL A 105 -16.69 -13.96 4.67
N LEU A 106 -16.55 -12.68 4.29
CA LEU A 106 -17.17 -12.12 3.09
C LEU A 106 -16.14 -12.05 1.94
N PRO A 107 -16.45 -12.59 0.76
CA PRO A 107 -15.54 -12.54 -0.38
C PRO A 107 -15.30 -11.10 -0.86
N PRO A 108 -14.12 -10.79 -1.44
CA PRO A 108 -13.11 -11.72 -1.97
C PRO A 108 -11.95 -12.11 -1.02
N GLY A 109 -12.01 -11.78 0.28
CA GLY A 109 -10.93 -12.06 1.24
C GLY A 109 -11.11 -13.37 2.04
N ASP A 110 -10.09 -13.71 2.84
CA ASP A 110 -10.14 -14.80 3.83
C ASP A 110 -9.65 -14.33 5.21
N PHE A 111 -10.22 -14.89 6.28
CA PHE A 111 -9.73 -14.70 7.64
C PHE A 111 -9.89 -16.01 8.40
N ARG A 112 -8.77 -16.70 8.64
CA ARG A 112 -8.79 -18.04 9.22
C ARG A 112 -7.79 -18.21 10.35
N ARG A 113 -8.18 -18.97 11.37
CA ARG A 113 -7.26 -19.36 12.44
C ARG A 113 -6.23 -20.37 11.92
N ILE A 114 -4.94 -20.13 12.22
CA ILE A 114 -3.83 -21.01 11.82
C ILE A 114 -3.10 -21.65 13.00
N SER A 115 -3.30 -21.12 14.21
CA SER A 115 -2.86 -21.72 15.47
C SER A 115 -3.82 -21.33 16.60
N GLU A 116 -3.62 -21.83 17.81
CA GLU A 116 -4.44 -21.43 18.96
C GLU A 116 -4.47 -19.91 19.21
N ARG A 117 -3.41 -19.20 18.80
CA ARG A 117 -3.21 -17.77 19.09
C ARG A 117 -3.16 -16.89 17.85
N GLU A 118 -2.96 -17.46 16.67
CA GLU A 118 -2.78 -16.69 15.44
C GLU A 118 -3.86 -16.99 14.40
N CYS A 119 -4.30 -15.91 13.76
CA CYS A 119 -5.14 -15.91 12.59
C CYS A 119 -4.37 -15.32 11.41
N LEU A 120 -4.71 -15.77 10.21
CA LEU A 120 -4.08 -15.38 8.95
C LEU A 120 -5.10 -14.66 8.09
N VAL A 121 -4.71 -13.50 7.59
CA VAL A 121 -5.50 -12.66 6.69
C VAL A 121 -5.20 -13.04 5.24
N ASN A 122 -6.25 -13.12 4.42
CA ASN A 122 -6.25 -13.43 3.00
C ASN A 122 -5.41 -14.66 2.62
N ASP A 123 -5.43 -15.70 3.46
CA ASP A 123 -4.59 -16.90 3.33
C ASP A 123 -3.08 -16.60 3.19
N GLY A 124 -2.62 -15.47 3.75
CA GLY A 124 -1.25 -14.99 3.64
C GLY A 124 -0.93 -14.29 2.31
N GLY A 125 -1.92 -14.22 1.41
CA GLY A 125 -1.85 -13.51 0.15
C GLY A 125 -1.73 -11.99 0.30
N GLN A 126 -1.76 -11.33 -0.85
CA GLN A 126 -1.59 -9.88 -0.93
C GLN A 126 -2.82 -9.14 -0.42
N VAL A 127 -2.60 -8.04 0.31
CA VAL A 127 -3.61 -7.06 0.71
C VAL A 127 -3.15 -5.71 0.19
N THR A 128 -3.72 -5.28 -0.95
CA THR A 128 -3.39 -3.99 -1.56
C THR A 128 -4.15 -2.84 -0.85
N PRO A 129 -3.70 -1.57 -0.95
CA PRO A 129 -4.42 -0.44 -0.36
C PRO A 129 -5.83 -0.22 -0.95
N ALA A 130 -6.16 -0.83 -2.09
CA ALA A 130 -7.46 -0.75 -2.73
C ALA A 130 -8.42 -1.89 -2.33
N GLN A 131 -7.97 -2.80 -1.47
CA GLN A 131 -8.73 -3.97 -1.04
C GLN A 131 -8.93 -3.96 0.48
N SER A 132 -10.02 -4.58 0.92
CA SER A 132 -10.24 -4.90 2.32
C SER A 132 -10.67 -6.35 2.48
N VAL A 133 -10.29 -6.93 3.62
CA VAL A 133 -10.75 -8.26 4.04
C VAL A 133 -11.84 -8.05 5.08
N VAL A 134 -13.01 -8.63 4.82
CA VAL A 134 -14.19 -8.40 5.65
C VAL A 134 -14.71 -9.72 6.21
N PHE A 135 -15.04 -9.73 7.49
CA PHE A 135 -15.74 -10.84 8.12
C PHE A 135 -16.72 -10.35 9.20
N LEU A 136 -17.70 -11.19 9.51
CA LEU A 136 -18.65 -11.00 10.60
C LEU A 136 -18.37 -12.01 11.70
N TYR A 137 -18.58 -11.62 12.96
CA TYR A 137 -18.61 -12.56 14.08
C TYR A 137 -19.66 -12.14 15.10
N GLU A 138 -20.11 -13.09 15.91
CA GLU A 138 -21.06 -12.85 16.98
C GLU A 138 -20.38 -12.90 18.35
N SER A 139 -20.63 -11.89 19.18
CA SER A 139 -20.04 -11.76 20.52
C SER A 139 -20.88 -10.81 21.38
N HIS A 140 -20.63 -10.78 22.69
CA HIS A 140 -21.19 -9.76 23.58
C HIS A 140 -20.47 -8.41 23.50
N SER A 141 -19.25 -8.39 22.97
CA SER A 141 -18.43 -7.18 22.85
C SER A 141 -17.40 -7.31 21.73
N ARG A 142 -16.86 -6.17 21.30
CA ARG A 142 -15.78 -6.11 20.31
C ARG A 142 -14.54 -6.85 20.83
N TYR A 143 -13.91 -7.63 19.96
CA TYR A 143 -12.65 -8.29 20.25
C TYR A 143 -11.46 -7.38 19.87
N PRO A 144 -10.45 -7.19 20.74
CA PRO A 144 -9.30 -6.34 20.45
C PRO A 144 -8.27 -7.09 19.59
N PHE A 145 -8.45 -7.08 18.26
CA PHE A 145 -7.47 -7.65 17.34
C PHE A 145 -6.16 -6.86 17.35
N GLU A 146 -5.03 -7.57 17.32
CA GLU A 146 -3.69 -6.98 17.23
C GLU A 146 -2.88 -7.66 16.13
N VAL A 147 -2.15 -6.90 15.33
CA VAL A 147 -1.25 -7.48 14.32
C VAL A 147 0.01 -7.99 14.99
N THR A 148 0.35 -9.25 14.75
CA THR A 148 1.59 -9.86 15.25
C THR A 148 2.74 -9.74 14.25
N SER A 149 2.45 -9.81 12.95
CA SER A 149 3.44 -9.58 11.90
C SER A 149 2.77 -9.20 10.58
N ALA A 150 3.44 -8.39 9.77
CA ALA A 150 3.05 -8.14 8.38
C ALA A 150 4.29 -7.89 7.51
N ALA A 151 4.28 -8.45 6.30
CA ALA A 151 5.37 -8.29 5.33
C ALA A 151 5.02 -7.27 4.24
N CYS A 152 6.06 -6.57 3.80
CA CYS A 152 6.14 -5.64 2.68
C CYS A 152 7.63 -5.56 2.26
#